data_AF-A0A2H0WGW2-F1
#
_entry.id   AF-A0A2H0WGW2-F1
#
_cell.length_a   1.000
_cell.length_b   1.000
_cell.length_c   1.000
_cell.angle_alpha   90.00
_cell.angle_beta   90.00
_cell.angle_gamma   90.00
#
_symmetry.space_group_name_H-M   'P 1'
#
loop_
_entity.id
_entity.type
_entity.pdbx_description
1 polymer ?
#
loop_
_entity_poly.entity_id
_entity_poly.type
_entity_poly.pdbx_seq_one_letter_code
_entity_poly.pdbx_strand_id
1 'polypeptide(L)'
;MSHNVLQSAAVERLKGIIRSRYGKGFQIRWITDISDHDGDEGVRLHHGHLFIPIQTSNHYFATAVIEEAHTMSVDDHETITELVRLVLEPEFYNWYLSQLSHNAKAQTAQPLNTEVASIHTPVNLSANSTLVICLESPNPHQIPRLSFEIHELAQRWAYLKFSDIQDQVHNVEDLRSLGSLTLWVQDILMLTPHHRTIIEEYIHGVSSDSPLLVLGTSSSIESLETNELISSSFADVLKSHRLQVERLPRNSDLLQETLEIMLQV
;
A
#
# COMPACT_ATOMS: atom_id res chain seq x y z
N MET A 1 6.85 8.69 -11.35
CA MET A 1 7.82 8.22 -10.33
C MET A 1 7.13 8.36 -8.98
N SER A 2 6.81 7.26 -8.32
CA SER A 2 6.18 7.28 -6.99
C SER A 2 7.18 7.84 -5.98
N HIS A 3 6.96 9.07 -5.52
CA HIS A 3 7.77 9.66 -4.47
C HIS A 3 7.48 8.90 -3.16
N ASN A 4 8.48 8.19 -2.63
CA ASN A 4 8.33 7.51 -1.35
C ASN A 4 8.37 8.56 -0.23
N VAL A 5 7.22 8.81 0.40
CA VAL A 5 7.09 9.82 1.48
C VAL A 5 7.98 9.51 2.69
N LEU A 6 8.29 8.23 2.93
CA LEU A 6 9.20 7.81 4.00
C LEU A 6 10.66 8.25 3.76
N GLN A 7 11.03 8.49 2.50
CA GLN A 7 12.37 8.95 2.11
C GLN A 7 12.39 10.47 1.84
N SER A 8 11.35 11.19 2.23
CA SER A 8 11.29 12.64 2.02
C SER A 8 12.36 13.36 2.86
N ALA A 9 12.81 14.50 2.34
CA ALA A 9 13.77 15.35 3.05
C ALA A 9 13.23 15.84 4.41
N ALA A 10 11.90 15.89 4.61
CA ALA A 10 11.29 16.21 5.89
C ALA A 10 11.51 15.10 6.92
N VAL A 11 11.29 13.84 6.54
CA VAL A 11 11.50 12.67 7.39
C VAL A 11 12.97 12.54 7.80
N GLU A 12 13.90 12.69 6.86
CA GLU A 12 15.33 12.63 7.16
C GLU A 12 15.82 13.79 8.04
N ARG A 13 15.30 15.01 7.83
CA ARG A 13 15.59 16.15 8.71
C ARG A 13 15.08 15.90 10.13
N LEU A 14 13.86 15.39 10.27
CA LEU A 14 13.27 15.10 11.58
C LEU A 14 14.05 14.00 12.31
N LYS A 15 14.41 12.93 11.61
CA LYS A 15 15.29 11.87 12.11
C LYS A 15 16.63 12.42 12.61
N GLY A 16 17.24 13.34 11.85
CA GLY A 16 18.46 14.03 12.23
C GLY A 16 18.31 14.90 13.49
N ILE A 17 17.22 15.67 13.60
CA ILE A 17 16.93 16.51 14.77
C ILE A 17 16.73 15.65 16.02
N ILE A 18 15.91 14.59 15.92
CA ILE A 18 15.59 13.71 17.05
C ILE A 18 16.85 13.00 17.54
N ARG A 19 17.66 12.49 16.62
CA ARG A 19 18.93 11.82 16.95
C ARG A 19 19.95 12.78 17.56
N SER A 20 20.10 13.99 17.01
CA SER A 20 21.12 14.94 17.48
C SER A 20 20.77 15.59 18.82
N ARG A 21 19.50 15.93 19.05
CA ARG A 21 19.06 16.64 20.25
C ARG A 21 18.73 15.71 21.41
N TYR A 22 18.16 14.54 21.13
CA TYR A 22 17.65 13.63 22.15
C TYR A 22 18.36 12.26 22.17
N GLY A 23 19.25 11.99 21.20
CA GLY A 23 19.96 10.71 21.12
C GLY A 23 19.06 9.53 20.80
N LYS A 24 17.84 9.76 20.30
CA LYS A 24 16.83 8.71 20.07
C LYS A 24 16.72 8.29 18.61
N GLY A 25 16.31 7.03 18.41
CA GLY A 25 15.90 6.50 17.12
C GLY A 25 14.53 7.06 16.71
N PHE A 26 14.31 7.15 15.41
CA PHE A 26 13.07 7.64 14.82
C PHE A 26 12.70 6.77 13.62
N GLN A 27 11.47 6.28 13.59
CA GLN A 27 10.92 5.50 12.48
C GLN A 27 9.44 5.83 12.27
N ILE A 28 8.93 5.52 11.08
CA ILE A 28 7.52 5.68 10.73
C ILE A 28 6.94 4.31 10.44
N ARG A 29 5.82 3.99 11.08
CA ARG A 29 5.06 2.75 10.89
C ARG A 29 3.72 3.05 10.23
N TRP A 30 3.42 2.38 9.12
CA TRP A 30 2.11 2.46 8.47
C TRP A 30 1.08 1.62 9.22
N ILE A 31 1.53 0.47 9.75
CA ILE A 31 0.74 -0.49 10.50
C ILE A 31 0.82 -0.13 11.98
N THR A 32 -0.35 0.01 12.63
CA THR A 32 -0.43 0.12 14.07
C THR A 32 -0.33 -1.25 14.71
N ASP A 33 0.79 -1.57 15.36
CA ASP A 33 0.96 -2.78 16.19
C ASP A 33 0.05 -2.84 17.43
N ILE A 34 -0.87 -1.89 17.57
CA ILE A 34 -1.71 -1.74 18.76
C ILE A 34 -2.93 -2.62 18.59
N SER A 35 -2.74 -3.86 18.99
CA SER A 35 -3.78 -4.82 19.33
C SER A 35 -4.52 -4.32 20.57
N ASP A 36 -5.31 -3.27 20.39
CA ASP A 36 -6.48 -2.95 21.22
C ASP A 36 -7.24 -1.82 20.53
N HIS A 37 -8.34 -2.22 19.89
CA HIS A 37 -9.44 -1.35 19.51
C HIS A 37 -10.01 -0.66 20.75
N ASP A 38 -9.42 0.46 21.15
CA ASP A 38 -10.15 1.52 21.84
C ASP A 38 -9.57 2.89 21.44
N GLY A 39 -10.47 3.72 20.91
CA GLY A 39 -10.24 4.93 20.12
C GLY A 39 -9.60 6.11 20.83
N ASP A 40 -8.47 5.90 21.52
CA ASP A 40 -7.67 7.02 22.02
C ASP A 40 -6.63 7.44 20.95
N GLU A 41 -7.04 8.27 20.00
CA GLU A 41 -6.24 8.82 18.88
C GLU A 41 -5.07 9.74 19.32
N GLY A 42 -4.62 9.60 20.57
CA GLY A 42 -3.61 10.42 21.21
C GLY A 42 -2.18 9.88 21.05
N VAL A 43 -1.24 10.70 21.50
CA VAL A 43 0.16 10.27 21.69
C VAL A 43 0.23 9.30 22.86
N ARG A 44 0.92 8.18 22.70
CA ARG A 44 1.00 7.13 23.72
C ARG A 44 2.44 6.69 23.96
N LEU A 45 2.77 6.38 25.21
CA LEU A 45 4.02 5.70 25.57
C LEU A 45 3.74 4.21 25.76
N HIS A 46 4.34 3.35 24.94
CA HIS A 46 4.11 1.91 24.98
C HIS A 46 5.43 1.15 24.82
N HIS A 47 5.67 0.13 25.65
CA HIS A 47 6.95 -0.59 25.72
C HIS A 47 8.19 0.32 25.77
N GLY A 48 8.05 1.50 26.39
CA GLY A 48 9.12 2.48 26.49
C GLY A 48 9.45 3.27 25.23
N HIS A 49 8.60 3.18 24.20
CA HIS A 49 8.63 3.96 22.96
C HIS A 49 7.48 4.98 22.93
N LEU A 50 7.69 6.13 22.31
CA LEU A 50 6.64 7.15 22.12
C LEU A 50 6.03 7.01 20.74
N PHE A 51 4.73 6.78 20.68
CA PHE A 51 3.93 6.62 19.47
C PHE A 51 3.13 7.90 19.24
N ILE A 52 3.37 8.55 18.11
CA ILE A 52 2.73 9.80 17.72
C ILE A 52 1.96 9.54 16.43
N PRO A 53 0.61 9.50 16.46
CA PRO A 53 -0.17 9.33 15.25
C PRO A 53 0.00 10.54 14.34
N ILE A 54 0.20 10.28 13.05
CA ILE A 54 0.26 11.26 11.97
C ILE A 54 -1.10 11.22 11.28
N GLN A 55 -1.92 12.22 11.56
CA GLN A 55 -3.27 12.30 11.03
C GLN A 55 -3.66 13.75 10.70
N THR A 56 -4.54 13.92 9.73
CA THR A 56 -5.08 15.24 9.38
C THR A 56 -6.53 15.08 8.97
N SER A 57 -7.42 15.93 9.50
CA SER A 57 -8.86 15.93 9.14
C SER A 57 -9.53 14.54 9.28
N ASN A 58 -9.32 13.86 10.41
CA ASN A 58 -9.79 12.48 10.67
C ASN A 58 -9.24 11.40 9.72
N HIS A 59 -8.18 11.69 8.97
CA HIS A 59 -7.49 10.69 8.17
C HIS A 59 -6.17 10.29 8.83
N TYR A 60 -6.07 9.02 9.24
CA TYR A 60 -4.83 8.44 9.74
C TYR A 60 -3.93 8.06 8.58
N PHE A 61 -2.66 8.47 8.63
CA PHE A 61 -1.68 8.12 7.60
C PHE A 61 -0.68 7.09 8.10
N ALA A 62 -0.08 7.34 9.26
CA ALA A 62 0.99 6.52 9.83
C ALA A 62 1.20 6.89 11.30
N THR A 63 2.08 6.18 11.99
CA THR A 63 2.52 6.47 13.35
C THR A 63 4.03 6.71 13.35
N ALA A 64 4.45 7.86 13.86
CA ALA A 64 5.85 8.12 14.18
C ALA A 64 6.20 7.45 15.51
N VAL A 65 7.31 6.72 15.53
CA VAL A 65 7.80 6.00 16.72
C VAL A 65 9.16 6.53 17.13
N ILE A 66 9.25 7.02 18.36
CA ILE A 66 10.50 7.44 19.01
C ILE A 66 10.99 6.31 19.89
N GLU A 67 12.19 5.82 19.59
CA GLU A 67 12.77 4.70 20.31
C GLU A 67 13.25 5.11 21.71
N GLU A 68 13.09 4.21 22.71
CA GLU A 68 13.54 4.41 24.10
C GLU A 68 13.11 5.76 24.75
N ALA A 69 11.95 6.28 24.37
CA ALA A 69 11.44 7.55 24.85
C ALA A 69 11.14 7.59 26.36
N HIS A 70 11.02 6.44 27.04
CA HIS A 70 10.82 6.38 28.51
C HIS A 70 11.93 7.05 29.33
N THR A 71 13.12 7.25 28.73
CA THR A 71 14.25 7.94 29.37
C THR A 71 14.18 9.46 29.25
N MET A 72 13.18 9.98 28.52
CA MET A 72 13.02 11.40 28.25
C MET A 72 12.03 12.05 29.22
N SER A 73 12.12 13.37 29.37
CA SER A 73 11.17 14.12 30.18
C SER A 73 9.81 14.26 29.47
N VAL A 74 8.76 14.56 30.25
CA VAL A 74 7.42 14.83 29.70
C VAL A 74 7.44 16.04 28.77
N ASP A 75 8.17 17.10 29.14
CA ASP A 75 8.35 18.30 28.31
C ASP A 75 9.00 17.97 26.96
N ASP A 76 9.96 17.03 26.93
CA ASP A 76 10.57 16.56 25.69
C ASP A 76 9.57 15.73 24.85
N HIS A 77 8.70 14.93 25.48
CA HIS A 77 7.65 14.19 24.77
C HIS A 77 6.68 15.14 24.07
N GLU A 78 6.24 16.19 24.76
CA GLU A 78 5.36 17.22 24.20
C GLU A 78 6.05 17.96 23.05
N THR A 79 7.29 18.41 23.27
CA THR A 79 8.08 19.12 22.25
C THR A 79 8.30 18.28 21.00
N ILE A 80 8.62 16.98 21.16
CA ILE A 80 8.81 16.08 20.02
C ILE A 80 7.48 15.82 19.31
N THR A 81 6.40 15.64 20.07
CA THR A 81 5.06 15.48 19.50
C THR A 81 4.71 16.64 18.59
N GLU A 82 4.85 17.87 19.08
CA GLU A 82 4.57 19.08 18.29
C GLU A 82 5.47 19.16 17.05
N LEU A 83 6.76 18.86 17.21
CA LEU A 83 7.71 18.87 16.10
C LEU A 83 7.35 17.83 15.02
N VAL A 84 7.02 16.61 15.44
CA VAL A 84 6.60 15.52 14.55
C VAL A 84 5.35 15.92 13.78
N ARG A 85 4.32 16.44 14.47
CA ARG A 85 3.09 16.90 13.82
C ARG A 85 3.34 18.04 12.84
N LEU A 86 4.07 19.06 13.27
CA LEU A 86 4.40 20.23 12.47
C LEU A 86 5.14 19.88 11.17
N VAL A 87 6.03 18.86 11.21
CA VAL A 87 6.85 18.47 10.06
C VAL A 87 6.18 17.42 9.20
N LEU A 88 5.54 16.40 9.79
CA LEU A 88 5.05 15.24 9.04
C LEU A 88 3.61 15.37 8.61
N GLU A 89 2.71 15.94 9.40
CA GLU A 89 1.29 16.04 8.99
C GLU A 89 1.15 16.80 7.66
N PRO A 90 1.80 17.97 7.45
CA PRO A 90 1.72 18.65 6.16
C PRO A 90 2.31 17.83 5.01
N GLU A 91 3.39 17.08 5.25
CA GLU A 91 4.06 16.29 4.21
C GLU A 91 3.23 15.08 3.80
N PHE A 92 2.68 14.34 4.76
CA PHE A 92 1.80 13.21 4.50
C PHE A 92 0.48 13.66 3.87
N TYR A 93 -0.08 14.78 4.33
CA TYR A 93 -1.28 15.35 3.72
C TYR A 93 -1.03 15.85 2.28
N ASN A 94 0.09 16.53 2.02
CA ASN A 94 0.45 16.95 0.66
C ASN A 94 0.71 15.74 -0.25
N TRP A 95 1.36 14.71 0.27
CA TRP A 95 1.55 13.46 -0.45
C TRP A 95 0.19 12.82 -0.77
N TYR A 96 -0.71 12.73 0.19
CA TYR A 96 -2.08 12.24 -0.01
C TYR A 96 -2.84 13.05 -1.07
N LEU A 97 -2.83 14.39 -0.99
CA LEU A 97 -3.43 15.25 -2.01
C LEU A 97 -2.79 15.06 -3.38
N SER A 98 -1.47 14.82 -3.44
CA SER A 98 -0.78 14.52 -4.70
C SER A 98 -1.31 13.23 -5.30
N GLN A 99 -1.50 12.17 -4.51
CA GLN A 99 -2.08 10.90 -4.96
C GLN A 99 -3.50 11.12 -5.49
N LEU A 100 -4.38 11.76 -4.70
CA LEU A 100 -5.74 12.09 -5.17
C LEU A 100 -5.74 12.89 -6.47
N SER A 101 -4.84 13.87 -6.60
CA SER A 101 -4.75 14.69 -7.81
C SER A 101 -4.25 13.91 -9.02
N HIS A 102 -3.36 12.93 -8.81
CA HIS A 102 -2.89 12.03 -9.84
C HIS A 102 -4.04 11.14 -10.31
N ASN A 103 -4.78 10.56 -9.37
CA ASN A 103 -5.95 9.72 -9.63
C ASN A 103 -7.04 10.50 -10.40
N ALA A 104 -7.32 11.74 -10.00
CA ALA A 104 -8.29 12.59 -10.68
C ALA A 104 -7.83 13.00 -12.09
N LYS A 105 -6.53 13.28 -12.27
CA LYS A 105 -5.98 13.66 -13.59
C LYS A 105 -6.01 12.49 -14.57
N ALA A 106 -5.77 11.26 -14.11
CA ALA A 106 -5.87 10.08 -14.96
C ALA A 106 -7.28 9.91 -15.55
N GLN A 107 -8.33 10.26 -14.78
CA GLN A 107 -9.71 10.25 -15.28
C GLN A 107 -9.98 11.33 -16.34
N THR A 108 -9.42 12.54 -16.18
CA THR A 108 -9.63 13.66 -17.13
C THR A 108 -8.74 13.66 -18.38
N ALA A 109 -7.72 12.80 -18.46
CA ALA A 109 -6.79 12.75 -19.60
C ALA A 109 -7.33 11.99 -20.83
N GLN A 110 -8.57 11.47 -20.78
CA GLN A 110 -9.27 11.01 -21.97
C GLN A 110 -9.62 12.23 -22.86
N PRO A 111 -9.19 12.28 -24.14
CA PRO A 111 -9.49 13.41 -24.99
C PRO A 111 -11.01 13.52 -25.23
N LEU A 112 -11.58 14.69 -24.94
CA LEU A 112 -12.92 15.10 -25.39
C LEU A 112 -12.99 15.00 -26.91
N ASN A 113 -13.42 13.85 -27.43
CA ASN A 113 -13.89 13.69 -28.79
C ASN A 113 -14.75 12.45 -28.93
N THR A 114 -15.80 12.33 -28.10
CA THR A 114 -17.05 11.71 -28.52
C THR A 114 -18.17 12.12 -27.58
N GLU A 115 -19.18 12.80 -28.10
CA GLU A 115 -20.51 12.86 -27.48
C GLU A 115 -21.08 11.44 -27.47
N VAL A 116 -20.71 10.66 -26.47
CA VAL A 116 -21.50 9.53 -26.00
C VAL A 116 -21.59 9.73 -24.51
N ALA A 117 -22.80 9.96 -24.01
CA ALA A 117 -23.06 10.14 -22.59
C ALA A 117 -22.45 8.96 -21.82
N SER A 118 -21.29 9.19 -21.20
CA SER A 118 -20.65 8.17 -20.39
C SER A 118 -21.39 8.10 -19.06
N ILE A 119 -22.27 7.10 -18.96
CA ILE A 119 -22.88 6.65 -17.72
C ILE A 119 -21.78 5.91 -16.94
N HIS A 120 -20.74 6.62 -16.51
CA HIS A 120 -19.74 6.06 -15.60
C HIS A 120 -20.23 6.27 -14.18
N THR A 121 -21.04 5.32 -13.71
CA THR A 121 -21.17 5.09 -12.27
C THR A 121 -19.81 4.62 -11.75
N PRO A 122 -19.30 5.23 -10.66
CA PRO A 122 -18.07 4.75 -10.03
C PRO A 122 -18.23 3.26 -9.73
N VAL A 123 -17.22 2.47 -10.09
CA VAL A 123 -17.19 1.04 -9.78
C VAL A 123 -17.04 0.92 -8.27
N ASN A 124 -18.18 0.80 -7.59
CA ASN A 124 -18.21 0.31 -6.22
C ASN A 124 -17.78 -1.15 -6.30
N LEU A 125 -16.54 -1.45 -5.92
CA LEU A 125 -16.04 -2.81 -5.77
C LEU A 125 -17.01 -3.53 -4.83
N SER A 126 -17.85 -4.38 -5.40
CA SER A 126 -18.87 -5.11 -4.66
C SER A 126 -18.20 -6.19 -3.79
N ALA A 127 -18.94 -6.80 -2.87
CA ALA A 127 -18.41 -7.75 -1.88
C ALA A 127 -17.70 -9.01 -2.45
N ASN A 128 -17.69 -9.20 -3.78
CA ASN A 128 -16.98 -10.31 -4.44
C ASN A 128 -15.66 -9.90 -5.10
N SER A 129 -15.36 -8.61 -5.21
CA SER A 129 -14.18 -8.09 -5.91
C SER A 129 -12.88 -8.76 -5.46
N THR A 130 -12.19 -9.38 -6.41
CA THR A 130 -10.86 -9.97 -6.19
C THR A 130 -9.86 -8.92 -5.69
N LEU A 131 -9.45 -9.01 -4.41
CA LEU A 131 -8.44 -8.11 -3.83
C LEU A 131 -7.01 -8.58 -4.03
N VAL A 132 -6.81 -9.61 -4.84
CA VAL A 132 -5.48 -10.07 -5.27
C VAL A 132 -5.48 -10.26 -6.77
N ILE A 133 -4.49 -9.68 -7.44
CA ILE A 133 -4.26 -9.83 -8.88
C ILE A 133 -2.80 -10.25 -9.09
N CYS A 134 -2.58 -11.35 -9.78
CA CYS A 134 -1.25 -11.83 -10.15
C CYS A 134 -0.97 -11.51 -11.63
N LEU A 135 -0.04 -10.61 -11.90
CA LEU A 135 0.38 -10.19 -13.22
C LEU A 135 1.57 -11.02 -13.70
N GLU A 136 1.35 -11.82 -14.73
CA GLU A 136 2.35 -12.71 -15.35
C GLU A 136 2.79 -12.13 -16.70
N SER A 137 4.09 -11.89 -16.87
CA SER A 137 4.65 -11.35 -18.12
C SER A 137 6.14 -11.66 -18.26
N PRO A 138 6.61 -12.40 -19.28
CA PRO A 138 8.04 -12.46 -19.62
C PRO A 138 8.69 -11.08 -19.84
N ASN A 139 7.92 -10.02 -20.09
CA ASN A 139 8.44 -8.66 -20.16
C ASN A 139 8.27 -7.92 -18.81
N PRO A 140 9.33 -7.78 -17.99
CA PRO A 140 9.23 -7.16 -16.66
C PRO A 140 8.89 -5.66 -16.71
N HIS A 141 9.02 -4.99 -17.86
CA HIS A 141 8.69 -3.57 -17.98
C HIS A 141 7.19 -3.30 -18.10
N GLN A 142 6.39 -4.28 -18.51
CA GLN A 142 4.95 -4.10 -18.67
C GLN A 142 4.21 -4.22 -17.34
N ILE A 143 4.73 -5.04 -16.42
CA ILE A 143 4.06 -5.35 -15.15
C ILE A 143 3.88 -4.10 -14.28
N PRO A 144 4.91 -3.26 -14.02
CA PRO A 144 4.76 -2.07 -13.19
C PRO A 144 3.84 -1.01 -13.79
N ARG A 145 3.69 -1.00 -15.13
CA ARG A 145 2.76 -0.10 -15.81
C ARG A 145 1.33 -0.57 -15.58
N LEU A 146 1.06 -1.85 -15.82
CA LEU A 146 -0.27 -2.41 -15.66
C LEU A 146 -0.72 -2.40 -14.21
N SER A 147 0.18 -2.65 -13.25
CA SER A 147 -0.14 -2.56 -11.83
C SER A 147 -0.57 -1.15 -11.41
N PHE A 148 0.02 -0.12 -12.02
CA PHE A 148 -0.39 1.26 -11.83
C PHE A 148 -1.75 1.55 -12.50
N GLU A 149 -1.98 1.07 -13.72
CA GLU A 149 -3.29 1.20 -14.39
C GLU A 149 -4.41 0.53 -13.58
N ILE A 150 -4.16 -0.65 -12.99
CA ILE A 150 -5.09 -1.32 -12.06
C ILE A 150 -5.39 -0.47 -10.82
N HIS A 151 -4.36 0.16 -10.24
CA HIS A 151 -4.55 1.05 -9.09
C HIS A 151 -5.46 2.23 -9.41
N GLU A 152 -5.22 2.89 -10.55
CA GLU A 152 -6.03 4.00 -11.03
C GLU A 152 -7.49 3.56 -11.22
N LEU A 153 -7.74 2.39 -11.82
CA LEU A 153 -9.10 1.87 -11.99
C LEU A 153 -9.77 1.49 -10.66
N ALA A 154 -9.00 0.94 -9.72
CA ALA A 154 -9.51 0.54 -8.42
C ALA A 154 -9.79 1.73 -7.48
N GLN A 155 -9.41 2.96 -7.86
CA GLN A 155 -9.65 4.20 -7.11
C GLN A 155 -9.23 4.13 -5.63
N ARG A 156 -8.15 3.41 -5.37
CA ARG A 156 -7.59 3.26 -4.03
C ARG A 156 -6.82 4.52 -3.64
N TRP A 157 -6.74 4.82 -2.35
CA TRP A 157 -6.24 6.13 -1.90
C TRP A 157 -4.71 6.29 -2.02
N ALA A 158 -3.97 5.17 -2.07
CA ALA A 158 -2.52 5.17 -2.25
C ALA A 158 -2.02 3.95 -3.03
N TYR A 159 -0.85 4.12 -3.65
CA TYR A 159 -0.08 3.06 -4.29
C TYR A 159 1.26 2.89 -3.57
N LEU A 160 1.46 1.75 -2.92
CA LEU A 160 2.65 1.47 -2.10
C LEU A 160 3.39 0.23 -2.61
N LYS A 161 4.72 0.24 -2.52
CA LYS A 161 5.51 -0.98 -2.79
C LYS A 161 5.59 -1.82 -1.52
N PHE A 162 5.39 -3.12 -1.65
CA PHE A 162 5.54 -4.05 -0.53
C PHE A 162 6.94 -3.99 0.10
N SER A 163 7.99 -3.83 -0.70
CA SER A 163 9.37 -3.67 -0.22
C SER A 163 9.56 -2.52 0.77
N ASP A 164 8.72 -1.49 0.70
CA ASP A 164 8.83 -0.30 1.54
C ASP A 164 8.22 -0.52 2.94
N ILE A 165 7.41 -1.57 3.11
CA ILE A 165 6.73 -1.93 4.37
C ILE A 165 6.90 -3.38 4.79
N GLN A 166 7.66 -4.19 4.06
CA GLN A 166 7.79 -5.63 4.31
C GLN A 166 8.23 -5.94 5.75
N ASP A 167 9.08 -5.09 6.33
CA ASP A 167 9.59 -5.27 7.71
C ASP A 167 8.54 -4.91 8.78
N GLN A 168 7.40 -4.36 8.37
CA GLN A 168 6.27 -3.99 9.23
C GLN A 168 5.15 -5.02 9.19
N VAL A 169 5.12 -5.90 8.18
CA VAL A 169 4.06 -6.89 7.95
C VAL A 169 4.47 -8.23 8.56
N HIS A 170 3.94 -8.53 9.74
CA HIS A 170 4.25 -9.75 10.49
C HIS A 170 3.13 -10.78 10.44
N ASN A 171 1.89 -10.33 10.29
CA ASN A 171 0.68 -11.16 10.23
C ASN A 171 -0.33 -10.62 9.19
N VAL A 172 -1.48 -11.26 9.06
CA VAL A 172 -2.52 -10.90 8.08
C VAL A 172 -3.29 -9.64 8.50
N GLU A 173 -3.51 -9.47 9.80
CA GLU A 173 -4.17 -8.30 10.38
C GLU A 173 -3.39 -7.02 10.07
N ASP A 174 -2.06 -7.09 10.07
CA ASP A 174 -1.17 -6.00 9.67
C ASP A 174 -1.48 -5.56 8.24
N LEU A 175 -1.59 -6.50 7.28
CA LEU A 175 -1.99 -6.19 5.91
C LEU A 175 -3.38 -5.56 5.86
N ARG A 176 -4.36 -6.13 6.57
CA ARG A 176 -5.73 -5.60 6.58
C ARG A 176 -5.80 -4.18 7.15
N SER A 177 -4.95 -3.86 8.13
CA SER A 177 -4.92 -2.55 8.80
C SER A 177 -4.46 -1.39 7.90
N LEU A 178 -3.79 -1.68 6.78
CA LEU A 178 -3.36 -0.68 5.80
C LEU A 178 -4.54 0.03 5.09
N GLY A 179 -5.74 -0.55 5.18
CA GLY A 179 -6.95 0.02 4.59
C GLY A 179 -6.98 -0.07 3.06
N SER A 180 -7.84 0.76 2.45
CA SER A 180 -8.18 0.71 1.02
C SER A 180 -7.09 1.30 0.09
N LEU A 181 -5.86 0.81 0.20
CA LEU A 181 -4.73 1.13 -0.69
C LEU A 181 -4.43 0.02 -1.70
N THR A 182 -3.56 0.28 -2.67
CA THR A 182 -2.99 -0.75 -3.55
C THR A 182 -1.55 -1.04 -3.11
N LEU A 183 -1.26 -2.31 -2.87
CA LEU A 183 0.06 -2.77 -2.44
C LEU A 183 0.69 -3.63 -3.55
N TRP A 184 1.81 -3.14 -4.06
CA TRP A 184 2.50 -3.69 -5.22
C TRP A 184 3.70 -4.54 -4.81
N VAL A 185 3.66 -5.83 -5.12
CA VAL A 185 4.78 -6.77 -4.99
C VAL A 185 5.43 -6.93 -6.36
N GLN A 186 6.66 -6.45 -6.52
CA GLN A 186 7.35 -6.43 -7.83
C GLN A 186 7.53 -7.82 -8.44
N ASP A 187 7.98 -8.75 -7.62
CA ASP A 187 8.18 -10.14 -8.01
C ASP A 187 7.84 -11.04 -6.82
N ILE A 188 6.95 -12.01 -7.02
CA ILE A 188 6.59 -13.01 -6.00
C ILE A 188 7.80 -13.80 -5.49
N LEU A 189 8.87 -13.91 -6.27
CA LEU A 189 10.11 -14.57 -5.84
C LEU A 189 10.87 -13.78 -4.78
N MET A 190 10.66 -12.46 -4.69
CA MET A 190 11.25 -11.62 -3.64
C MET A 190 10.57 -11.81 -2.28
N LEU A 191 9.40 -12.45 -2.24
CA LEU A 191 8.71 -12.75 -0.99
C LEU A 191 9.43 -13.86 -0.22
N THR A 192 9.64 -13.63 1.06
CA THR A 192 10.10 -14.66 2.00
C THR A 192 9.02 -15.74 2.16
N PRO A 193 9.36 -16.96 2.59
CA PRO A 193 8.36 -17.99 2.87
C PRO A 193 7.29 -17.52 3.86
N HIS A 194 7.69 -16.73 4.86
CA HIS A 194 6.77 -16.12 5.82
C HIS A 194 5.74 -15.20 5.15
N HIS A 195 6.19 -14.26 4.31
CA HIS A 195 5.28 -13.35 3.61
C HIS A 195 4.34 -14.06 2.63
N ARG A 196 4.78 -15.17 2.01
CA ARG A 196 3.91 -15.98 1.14
C ARG A 196 2.75 -16.60 1.93
N THR A 197 3.03 -17.14 3.12
CA THR A 197 1.98 -17.66 4.01
C THR A 197 1.00 -16.57 4.41
N ILE A 198 1.48 -15.37 4.76
CA ILE A 198 0.60 -14.22 5.08
C ILE A 198 -0.30 -13.88 3.89
N ILE A 199 0.25 -13.80 2.67
CA ILE A 199 -0.54 -13.48 1.47
C ILE A 199 -1.55 -14.59 1.15
N GLU A 200 -1.18 -15.85 1.31
CA GLU A 200 -2.07 -17.00 1.14
C GLU A 200 -3.24 -16.95 2.12
N GLU A 201 -2.97 -16.67 3.40
CA GLU A 201 -4.00 -16.53 4.42
C GLU A 201 -4.86 -15.27 4.21
N TYR A 202 -4.27 -14.17 3.76
CA TYR A 202 -4.98 -12.93 3.43
C TYR A 202 -6.10 -13.17 2.41
N ILE A 203 -5.83 -13.97 1.38
CA ILE A 203 -6.77 -14.27 0.28
C ILE A 203 -8.05 -14.96 0.77
N HIS A 204 -8.00 -15.65 1.92
CA HIS A 204 -9.15 -16.37 2.46
C HIS A 204 -10.06 -15.53 3.38
N GLY A 205 -9.69 -14.30 3.72
CA GLY A 205 -10.45 -13.46 4.66
C GLY A 205 -10.47 -11.99 4.25
N VAL A 206 -10.85 -11.77 2.99
CA VAL A 206 -10.77 -10.48 2.32
C VAL A 206 -12.04 -9.65 2.59
N SER A 207 -11.88 -8.37 2.92
CA SER A 207 -12.98 -7.40 3.07
C SER A 207 -12.76 -6.21 2.12
N SER A 208 -13.82 -5.52 1.70
CA SER A 208 -13.74 -4.40 0.73
C SER A 208 -12.78 -3.29 1.14
N ASP A 209 -12.61 -3.08 2.45
CA ASP A 209 -11.78 -2.03 3.04
C ASP A 209 -10.31 -2.43 3.17
N SER A 210 -9.96 -3.67 2.81
CA SER A 210 -8.59 -4.17 2.85
C SER A 210 -7.81 -3.80 1.57
N PRO A 211 -6.46 -3.88 1.60
CA PRO A 211 -5.64 -3.54 0.44
C PRO A 211 -5.90 -4.40 -0.80
N LEU A 212 -5.82 -3.78 -1.97
CA LEU A 212 -5.67 -4.51 -3.23
C LEU A 212 -4.20 -4.94 -3.39
N LEU A 213 -3.92 -6.24 -3.34
CA LEU A 213 -2.60 -6.80 -3.64
C LEU A 213 -2.45 -6.98 -5.15
N VAL A 214 -1.41 -6.38 -5.71
CA VAL A 214 -0.99 -6.64 -7.09
C VAL A 214 0.38 -7.30 -7.04
N LEU A 215 0.47 -8.53 -7.53
CA LEU A 215 1.65 -9.37 -7.48
C LEU A 215 2.24 -9.50 -8.89
N GLY A 216 3.51 -9.18 -9.08
CA GLY A 216 4.19 -9.38 -10.36
C GLY A 216 4.96 -10.69 -10.43
N THR A 217 5.12 -11.23 -11.62
CA THR A 217 6.14 -12.24 -11.90
C THR A 217 6.57 -12.22 -13.37
N SER A 218 7.88 -12.40 -13.61
CA SER A 218 8.42 -12.56 -14.95
C SER A 218 8.40 -13.99 -15.47
N SER A 219 8.06 -14.95 -14.61
CA SER A 219 8.09 -16.39 -14.89
C SER A 219 6.68 -16.94 -14.81
N SER A 220 6.34 -17.90 -15.67
CA SER A 220 5.05 -18.58 -15.58
C SER A 220 4.88 -19.27 -14.22
N ILE A 221 3.68 -19.19 -13.65
CA ILE A 221 3.37 -19.79 -12.34
C ILE A 221 3.64 -21.30 -12.36
N GLU A 222 3.32 -21.98 -13.48
CA GLU A 222 3.59 -23.41 -13.68
C GLU A 222 5.09 -23.73 -13.62
N SER A 223 5.95 -22.87 -14.16
CA SER A 223 7.40 -23.04 -14.07
C SER A 223 7.91 -22.83 -12.64
N LEU A 224 7.32 -21.89 -11.90
CA LEU A 224 7.70 -21.64 -10.51
C LEU A 224 7.31 -22.82 -9.60
N GLU A 225 6.14 -23.41 -9.84
CA GLU A 225 5.68 -24.61 -9.15
C GLU A 225 6.54 -25.83 -9.49
N THR A 226 6.83 -26.05 -10.78
CA THR A 226 7.64 -27.19 -11.24
C THR A 226 9.06 -27.16 -10.70
N ASN A 227 9.63 -25.96 -10.52
CA ASN A 227 10.97 -25.76 -9.96
C ASN A 227 10.97 -25.67 -8.42
N GLU A 228 9.85 -25.98 -7.75
CA GLU A 228 9.70 -25.92 -6.29
C GLU A 228 10.03 -24.53 -5.70
N LEU A 229 9.92 -23.47 -6.49
CA LEU A 229 10.17 -22.09 -6.05
C LEU A 229 8.99 -21.52 -5.26
N ILE A 230 7.79 -22.06 -5.47
CA ILE A 230 6.57 -21.76 -4.73
C ILE A 230 5.86 -23.06 -4.36
N SER A 231 5.07 -23.06 -3.28
CA SER A 231 4.24 -24.22 -2.91
C SER A 231 3.09 -24.40 -3.91
N SER A 232 2.62 -25.64 -4.06
CA SER A 232 1.47 -25.94 -4.92
C SER A 232 0.19 -25.22 -4.45
N SER A 233 -0.02 -25.13 -3.13
CA SER A 233 -1.16 -24.41 -2.55
C SER A 233 -1.16 -22.92 -2.95
N PHE A 234 -0.01 -22.26 -2.83
CA PHE A 234 0.15 -20.87 -3.23
C PHE A 234 0.04 -20.71 -4.75
N ALA A 235 0.60 -21.64 -5.53
CA ALA A 235 0.49 -21.64 -6.98
C ALA A 235 -0.98 -21.72 -7.44
N ASP A 236 -1.80 -22.57 -6.83
CA ASP A 236 -3.21 -22.72 -7.16
C ASP A 236 -4.00 -21.44 -6.87
N VAL A 237 -3.68 -20.79 -5.74
CA VAL A 237 -4.24 -19.48 -5.41
C VAL A 237 -3.84 -18.43 -6.45
N LEU A 238 -2.56 -18.35 -6.83
CA LEU A 238 -2.10 -17.40 -7.85
C LEU A 238 -2.72 -17.69 -9.23
N LYS A 239 -2.89 -18.96 -9.62
CA LYS A 239 -3.51 -19.35 -10.89
C LYS A 239 -4.96 -18.88 -10.98
N SER A 240 -5.70 -18.89 -9.88
CA SER A 240 -7.08 -18.40 -9.84
C SER A 240 -7.20 -16.88 -9.97
N HIS A 241 -6.14 -16.14 -9.64
CA HIS A 241 -6.07 -14.67 -9.70
C HIS A 241 -5.14 -14.15 -10.80
N ARG A 242 -4.76 -15.01 -11.76
CA ARG A 242 -3.74 -14.66 -12.75
C ARG A 242 -4.28 -13.81 -13.89
N LEU A 243 -3.44 -12.89 -14.35
CA LEU A 243 -3.62 -12.09 -15.53
C LEU A 243 -2.35 -12.15 -16.37
N GLN A 244 -2.46 -12.80 -17.53
CA GLN A 244 -1.36 -12.89 -18.50
C GLN A 244 -1.33 -11.60 -19.32
N VAL A 245 -0.30 -10.78 -19.09
CA VAL A 245 -0.22 -9.42 -19.64
C VAL A 245 -0.17 -9.44 -21.17
N GLU A 246 0.46 -10.45 -21.78
CA GLU A 246 0.56 -10.58 -23.24
C GLU A 246 -0.78 -10.85 -23.92
N ARG A 247 -1.76 -11.39 -23.18
CA ARG A 247 -3.10 -11.69 -23.69
C ARG A 247 -4.05 -10.51 -23.59
N LEU A 248 -3.64 -9.46 -22.89
CA LEU A 248 -4.45 -8.28 -22.73
C LEU A 248 -4.51 -7.45 -24.02
N PRO A 249 -5.64 -6.76 -24.26
CA PRO A 249 -5.74 -5.83 -25.36
C PRO A 249 -4.64 -4.77 -25.27
N ARG A 250 -3.99 -4.47 -26.40
CA ARG A 250 -3.03 -3.35 -26.46
C ARG A 250 -3.71 -1.99 -26.60
N ASN A 251 -4.99 -1.99 -26.97
CA ASN A 251 -5.81 -0.80 -27.01
C ASN A 251 -6.18 -0.43 -25.57
N SER A 252 -5.92 0.82 -25.17
CA SER A 252 -6.20 1.35 -23.84
C SER A 252 -7.65 1.17 -23.44
N ASP A 253 -8.58 1.36 -24.36
CA ASP A 253 -10.01 1.41 -24.04
C ASP A 253 -10.52 -0.01 -23.73
N LEU A 254 -10.11 -0.98 -24.55
CA LEU A 254 -10.41 -2.41 -24.35
C LEU A 254 -9.68 -2.98 -23.14
N LEU A 255 -8.46 -2.51 -22.87
CA LEU A 255 -7.70 -2.91 -21.68
C LEU A 255 -8.43 -2.44 -20.43
N GLN A 256 -8.85 -1.17 -20.40
CA GLN A 256 -9.63 -0.60 -19.31
C GLN A 256 -10.92 -1.38 -19.09
N GLU A 257 -11.70 -1.64 -20.13
CA GLU A 257 -12.94 -2.43 -20.03
C GLU A 257 -12.67 -3.85 -19.47
N THR A 258 -11.60 -4.50 -19.93
CA THR A 258 -11.19 -5.83 -19.44
C THR A 258 -10.85 -5.79 -17.95
N LEU A 259 -10.08 -4.79 -17.52
CA LEU A 259 -9.69 -4.63 -16.12
C LEU A 259 -10.88 -4.26 -15.23
N GLU A 260 -11.81 -3.42 -15.72
CA GLU A 260 -13.03 -3.07 -15.01
C GLU A 260 -13.92 -4.29 -14.76
N ILE A 261 -14.09 -5.14 -15.78
CA ILE A 261 -14.83 -6.41 -15.63
C ILE A 261 -14.16 -7.30 -14.59
N MET A 262 -12.83 -7.40 -14.60
CA MET A 262 -12.11 -8.23 -13.63
C MET A 262 -12.20 -7.71 -12.19
N LEU A 263 -12.17 -6.39 -12.00
CA LEU A 263 -12.28 -5.76 -10.68
C LEU A 263 -13.72 -5.81 -10.12
N GLN A 264 -14.74 -5.95 -10.98
CA GLN A 264 -16.15 -6.09 -10.58
C GLN A 264 -16.52 -7.52 -10.17
N VAL A 265 -15.72 -8.52 -10.53
CA VAL A 265 -15.89 -9.93 -10.16
C VAL A 265 -15.27 -10.21 -8.81
#